data_AF-A0A2X3DFN9-F1
#
_entry.id   AF-A0A2X3DFN9-F1
#
_cell.length_a   1.000
_cell.length_b   1.000
_cell.length_c   1.000
_cell.angle_alpha   90.00
_cell.angle_beta   90.00
_cell.angle_gamma   90.00
#
_symmetry.space_group_name_H-M   'P 1'
#
loop_
_entity.id
_entity.type
_entity.pdbx_description
1 polymer ?
#
loop_
_entity_poly.entity_id
_entity_poly.type
_entity_poly.pdbx_seq_one_letter_code
_entity_poly.pdbx_strand_id
1 'polypeptide(L)'
;MGGGGKGSKKVTVGYRYSWDIHSGLGRGPVNEIVAISADKKTVFAGTEGQLSGNTSIYIDQPNLFGGEDTGGEGGIQGTLDVMMGGPDQVPPPSLLKLLTGLVPGFRGVVTTFFSGLVSCYSASPKPWSFRVRRTTSGWDNNAVWFPEKMLILLENTVGQLDDESKLSPEQVANLRRIHAMNPAHILVECATNRDWGRGLSLADDLDLDSYRIAADRLYDEQFGLCFRYNRQDSLDTFVQQVLDHIGAVQYGDLETGKMALKLLRDDYVVDDLPLFTYDNGIISVQDDDSSSADTAPNEVVVTYHDPVTNSDGEVKAQNLGSIQAVGLISSTVEYRAIPTHDLAARVAQRDLEWGHPG
;
A
#
# COMPACT_ATOMS: atom_id res chain seq x y z
N MET A 1 31.87 52.03 45.59
CA MET A 1 30.67 51.16 45.65
C MET A 1 30.80 50.14 44.54
N GLY A 2 31.15 48.89 44.87
CA GLY A 2 31.25 47.81 43.90
C GLY A 2 29.87 47.18 43.70
N GLY A 3 29.26 47.41 42.54
CA GLY A 3 28.01 46.77 42.14
C GLY A 3 28.26 45.29 41.85
N GLY A 4 28.00 44.44 42.83
CA GLY A 4 28.01 42.99 42.66
C GLY A 4 26.90 42.56 41.71
N GLY A 5 27.28 42.13 40.49
CA GLY A 5 26.38 41.51 39.53
C GLY A 5 25.78 40.24 40.12
N LYS A 6 24.48 40.28 40.42
CA LYS A 6 23.71 39.17 40.96
C LYS A 6 23.56 38.13 39.84
N GLY A 7 24.37 37.08 39.87
CA GLY A 7 24.30 35.98 38.90
C GLY A 7 22.89 35.40 38.83
N SER A 8 22.32 35.35 37.62
CA SER A 8 20.99 34.79 37.36
C SER A 8 20.93 33.33 37.80
N LYS A 9 19.97 32.98 38.65
CA LYS A 9 19.73 31.58 39.05
C LYS A 9 19.38 30.76 37.81
N LYS A 10 20.11 29.66 37.58
CA LYS A 10 19.72 28.67 36.57
C LYS A 10 18.44 27.99 37.05
N VAL A 11 17.39 28.05 36.24
CA VAL A 11 16.11 27.38 36.49
C VAL A 11 15.95 26.30 35.44
N THR A 12 15.61 25.08 35.86
CA THR A 12 15.22 24.02 34.93
C THR A 12 13.88 24.39 34.33
N VAL A 13 13.85 24.67 33.03
CA VAL A 13 12.64 25.01 32.27
C VAL A 13 11.98 23.79 31.62
N GLY A 14 12.65 22.63 31.65
CA GLY A 14 12.12 21.36 31.17
C GLY A 14 13.18 20.28 31.02
N TYR A 15 12.79 19.16 30.42
CA TYR A 15 13.62 17.97 30.25
C TYR A 15 13.63 17.50 28.79
N ARG A 16 14.72 16.84 28.41
CA ARG A 16 14.85 16.07 27.18
C ARG A 16 14.54 14.61 27.50
N TYR A 17 13.72 13.96 26.68
CA TYR A 17 13.36 12.56 26.84
C TYR A 17 14.02 11.73 25.75
N SER A 18 14.85 10.77 26.16
CA SER A 18 15.47 9.80 25.26
C SER A 18 14.96 8.40 25.55
N TRP A 19 14.61 7.68 24.50
CA TRP A 19 13.95 6.38 24.57
C TRP A 19 14.66 5.37 23.68
N ASP A 20 14.59 4.12 24.10
CA ASP A 20 14.86 2.96 23.26
C ASP A 20 13.51 2.39 22.80
N ILE A 21 13.24 2.40 21.50
CA ILE A 21 11.96 1.99 20.90
C ILE A 21 12.20 0.86 19.92
N HIS A 22 11.69 -0.33 20.23
CA HIS A 22 11.65 -1.45 19.29
C HIS A 22 10.26 -1.56 18.66
N SER A 23 10.15 -1.31 17.36
CA SER A 23 8.90 -1.30 16.60
C SER A 23 8.84 -2.48 15.63
N GLY A 24 7.68 -3.13 15.51
CA GLY A 24 7.40 -4.12 14.46
C GLY A 24 6.49 -3.52 13.39
N LEU A 25 6.92 -3.57 12.13
CA LEU A 25 6.19 -2.95 11.01
C LEU A 25 5.22 -3.94 10.35
N GLY A 26 5.61 -5.21 10.27
CA GLY A 26 4.83 -6.26 9.62
C GLY A 26 5.71 -7.39 9.10
N ARG A 27 5.11 -8.30 8.33
CA ARG A 27 5.82 -9.44 7.76
C ARG A 27 6.92 -8.95 6.81
N GLY A 28 8.13 -9.50 6.98
CA GLY A 28 9.30 -9.18 6.18
C GLY A 28 9.90 -10.41 5.49
N PRO A 29 10.91 -10.23 4.64
CA PRO A 29 11.49 -8.95 4.23
C PRO A 29 10.61 -8.11 3.31
N VAL A 30 10.80 -6.80 3.38
CA VAL A 30 10.28 -5.81 2.42
C VAL A 30 11.42 -5.39 1.48
N ASN A 31 11.10 -4.67 0.41
CA ASN A 31 12.10 -4.18 -0.55
C ASN A 31 12.77 -2.90 -0.05
N GLU A 32 12.01 -2.02 0.61
CA GLU A 32 12.52 -0.72 1.05
C GLU A 32 11.65 -0.08 2.13
N ILE A 33 12.28 0.60 3.10
CA ILE A 33 11.63 1.64 3.92
C ILE A 33 11.92 3.00 3.27
N VAL A 34 10.91 3.60 2.65
CA VAL A 34 11.06 4.82 1.83
C VAL A 34 11.15 6.06 2.72
N ALA A 35 10.26 6.13 3.71
CA ALA A 35 10.13 7.28 4.58
C ALA A 35 9.67 6.88 5.97
N ILE A 36 10.06 7.69 6.94
CA ILE A 36 9.66 7.57 8.33
C ILE A 36 9.12 8.93 8.75
N SER A 37 7.94 8.92 9.35
CA SER A 37 7.30 10.13 9.87
C SER A 37 6.90 9.95 11.32
N ALA A 38 6.83 11.05 12.05
CA ALA A 38 6.32 11.10 13.42
C ALA A 38 5.35 12.27 13.53
N ASP A 39 4.12 11.99 13.98
CA ASP A 39 3.04 12.99 14.04
C ASP A 39 2.87 13.75 12.70
N LYS A 40 2.87 12.98 11.60
CA LYS A 40 2.80 13.44 10.21
C LYS A 40 3.97 14.30 9.70
N LYS A 41 5.03 14.51 10.48
CA LYS A 41 6.25 15.19 10.00
C LYS A 41 7.30 14.20 9.55
N THR A 42 7.97 14.50 8.44
CA THR A 42 9.07 13.69 7.89
C THR A 42 10.26 13.66 8.86
N VAL A 43 10.55 12.49 9.41
CA VAL A 43 11.72 12.22 10.26
C VAL A 43 12.92 11.81 9.40
N PHE A 44 12.65 10.98 8.38
CA PHE A 44 13.65 10.50 7.44
C PHE A 44 13.00 10.29 6.07
N ALA A 45 13.70 10.72 5.02
CA ALA A 45 13.38 10.41 3.63
C ALA A 45 14.60 9.73 2.99
N GLY A 46 14.42 8.52 2.48
CA GLY A 46 15.49 7.75 1.86
C GLY A 46 15.67 8.11 0.38
N THR A 47 16.89 7.97 -0.13
CA THR A 47 17.11 7.77 -1.56
C THR A 47 16.80 6.33 -1.96
N GLU A 48 16.57 6.08 -3.25
CA GLU A 48 16.18 4.76 -3.75
C GLU A 48 17.15 3.66 -3.31
N GLY A 49 16.62 2.67 -2.60
CA GLY A 49 17.38 1.51 -2.11
C GLY A 49 18.26 1.78 -0.88
N GLN A 50 18.25 3.00 -0.33
CA GLN A 50 19.07 3.35 0.84
C GLN A 50 18.74 2.47 2.06
N LEU A 51 17.46 2.17 2.28
CA LEU A 51 16.99 1.27 3.33
C LEU A 51 16.38 0.00 2.72
N SER A 52 17.17 -0.74 1.93
CA SER A 52 16.76 -2.00 1.28
C SER A 52 17.23 -3.28 1.99
N GLY A 53 18.02 -3.14 3.06
CA GLY A 53 18.54 -4.25 3.84
C GLY A 53 18.73 -3.87 5.31
N ASN A 54 19.29 -4.80 6.09
CA ASN A 54 19.64 -4.54 7.48
C ASN A 54 20.74 -3.47 7.53
N THR A 55 20.45 -2.36 8.20
CA THR A 55 21.36 -1.21 8.25
C THR A 55 21.05 -0.32 9.45
N SER A 56 21.92 0.66 9.71
CA SER A 56 21.73 1.66 10.76
C SER A 56 21.81 3.05 10.13
N ILE A 57 20.90 3.93 10.50
CA ILE A 57 20.94 5.34 10.12
C ILE A 57 20.96 6.24 11.35
N TYR A 58 21.54 7.42 11.21
CA TYR A 58 21.45 8.48 12.21
C TYR A 58 20.41 9.50 11.78
N ILE A 59 19.44 9.76 12.63
CA ILE A 59 18.42 10.80 12.46
C ILE A 59 18.91 12.03 13.23
N ASP A 60 18.97 13.18 12.56
CA ASP A 60 19.41 14.45 13.14
C ASP A 60 18.37 15.55 12.91
N GLN A 61 17.21 15.42 13.55
CA GLN A 61 16.10 16.37 13.45
C GLN A 61 15.70 16.91 14.83
N PRO A 62 16.62 17.49 15.63
CA PRO A 62 16.34 17.90 17.01
C PRO A 62 15.31 19.03 17.14
N ASN A 63 15.00 19.72 16.04
CA ASN A 63 14.05 20.83 15.99
C ASN A 63 12.77 20.52 15.19
N LEU A 64 12.50 19.26 14.85
CA LEU A 64 11.35 18.85 14.02
C LEU A 64 10.01 19.39 14.53
N PHE A 65 9.86 19.48 15.85
CA PHE A 65 8.68 19.96 16.54
C PHE A 65 8.91 21.35 17.20
N GLY A 66 9.65 22.22 16.51
CA GLY A 66 9.88 23.61 16.97
C GLY A 66 11.03 23.75 17.96
N GLY A 67 11.83 22.69 18.17
CA GLY A 67 13.03 22.75 19.00
C GLY A 67 12.74 23.02 20.47
N GLU A 68 13.70 23.66 21.15
CA GLU A 68 13.61 23.98 22.58
C GLU A 68 13.11 25.40 22.86
N ASP A 69 12.64 26.09 21.83
CA ASP A 69 12.07 27.43 21.96
C ASP A 69 10.70 27.39 22.66
N THR A 70 10.20 28.55 23.08
CA THR A 70 8.90 28.63 23.78
C THR A 70 7.77 28.10 22.90
N GLY A 71 7.13 27.00 23.34
CA GLY A 71 6.09 26.31 22.59
C GLY A 71 6.58 25.18 21.69
N GLY A 72 7.88 24.94 21.61
CA GLY A 72 8.48 23.78 20.93
C GLY A 72 8.45 22.52 21.79
N GLU A 73 8.43 21.37 21.13
CA GLU A 73 8.45 20.03 21.75
C GLU A 73 9.73 19.24 21.39
N GLY A 74 10.76 19.95 20.94
CA GLY A 74 12.02 19.37 20.49
C GLY A 74 11.95 18.76 19.10
N GLY A 75 12.36 17.50 19.01
CA GLY A 75 12.51 16.78 17.75
C GLY A 75 12.99 15.36 17.99
N ILE A 76 13.45 14.70 16.93
CA ILE A 76 13.94 13.33 16.96
C ILE A 76 15.41 13.34 16.58
N GLN A 77 16.27 12.79 17.45
CA GLN A 77 17.69 12.69 17.19
C GLN A 77 18.25 11.40 17.81
N GLY A 78 18.84 10.53 17.00
CA GLY A 78 19.31 9.23 17.47
C GLY A 78 19.63 8.25 16.36
N THR A 79 20.04 7.05 16.76
CA THR A 79 20.33 5.96 15.81
C THR A 79 19.09 5.09 15.64
N LEU A 80 18.76 4.76 14.40
CA LEU A 80 17.73 3.79 14.05
C LEU A 80 18.38 2.61 13.34
N ASP A 81 18.29 1.43 13.94
CA ASP A 81 18.64 0.16 13.30
C ASP A 81 17.40 -0.40 12.58
N VAL A 82 17.58 -0.77 11.33
CA VAL A 82 16.58 -1.43 10.48
C VAL A 82 16.93 -2.91 10.36
N MET A 83 15.93 -3.75 10.59
CA MET A 83 16.02 -5.20 10.52
C MET A 83 14.91 -5.72 9.61
N MET A 84 15.25 -6.18 8.41
CA MET A 84 14.28 -6.61 7.40
C MET A 84 13.62 -7.96 7.73
N GLY A 85 14.13 -8.73 8.69
CA GLY A 85 13.55 -10.02 9.06
C GLY A 85 13.96 -11.17 8.14
N GLY A 86 15.13 -11.10 7.49
CA GLY A 86 15.66 -12.22 6.70
C GLY A 86 15.89 -13.49 7.54
N PRO A 87 16.00 -14.68 6.90
CA PRO A 87 16.11 -15.97 7.61
C PRO A 87 17.35 -16.09 8.50
N ASP A 88 18.44 -15.41 8.15
CA ASP A 88 19.69 -15.43 8.92
C ASP A 88 19.85 -14.23 9.85
N GLN A 89 18.78 -13.44 10.05
CA GLN A 89 18.87 -12.22 10.86
C GLN A 89 19.30 -12.52 12.29
N VAL A 90 20.22 -11.68 12.78
CA VAL A 90 20.70 -11.63 14.16
C VAL A 90 20.37 -10.26 14.76
N PRO A 91 20.09 -10.18 16.08
CA PRO A 91 19.83 -8.90 16.73
C PRO A 91 21.04 -7.97 16.65
N PRO A 92 20.86 -6.67 16.38
CA PRO A 92 21.95 -5.71 16.40
C PRO A 92 22.48 -5.51 17.83
N PRO A 93 23.75 -5.10 18.01
CA PRO A 93 24.34 -4.90 19.34
C PRO A 93 23.58 -3.92 20.23
N SER A 94 22.91 -2.93 19.63
CA SER A 94 22.05 -1.95 20.29
C SER A 94 20.84 -2.61 20.95
N LEU A 95 20.15 -3.50 20.23
CA LEU A 95 19.00 -4.25 20.73
C LEU A 95 19.39 -5.24 21.83
N LEU A 96 20.56 -5.89 21.70
CA LEU A 96 21.10 -6.79 22.73
C LEU A 96 21.40 -6.08 24.06
N LYS A 97 21.71 -4.78 24.03
CA LYS A 97 21.90 -3.98 25.25
C LYS A 97 20.58 -3.69 25.95
N LEU A 98 19.52 -3.45 25.20
CA LEU A 98 18.19 -3.20 25.76
C LEU A 98 17.57 -4.49 26.31
N LEU A 99 17.47 -5.51 25.47
CA LEU A 99 16.82 -6.78 25.80
C LEU A 99 17.88 -7.69 26.44
N THR A 100 17.99 -7.65 27.77
CA THR A 100 18.89 -8.55 28.49
C THR A 100 18.48 -10.02 28.32
N GLY A 101 19.44 -10.94 28.23
CA GLY A 101 19.19 -12.39 28.13
C GLY A 101 19.14 -12.92 26.69
N LEU A 102 18.24 -13.88 26.43
CA LEU A 102 18.06 -14.49 25.10
C LEU A 102 17.17 -13.61 24.23
N VAL A 103 17.78 -12.89 23.28
CA VAL A 103 17.07 -12.03 22.33
C VAL A 103 16.83 -12.77 21.02
N PRO A 104 15.58 -12.89 20.54
CA PRO A 104 15.32 -13.52 19.26
C PRO A 104 15.82 -12.64 18.10
N GLY A 105 16.19 -13.26 16.99
CA GLY A 105 16.60 -12.53 15.77
C GLY A 105 15.46 -11.82 15.03
N PHE A 106 14.22 -11.89 15.52
CA PHE A 106 13.02 -11.29 14.89
C PHE A 106 12.87 -11.61 13.39
N ARG A 107 13.14 -12.87 13.00
CA ARG A 107 13.06 -13.34 11.61
C ARG A 107 11.60 -13.39 11.13
N GLY A 108 11.39 -13.13 9.84
CA GLY A 108 10.06 -13.08 9.21
C GLY A 108 9.28 -11.79 9.46
N VAL A 109 9.81 -10.84 10.22
CA VAL A 109 9.16 -9.56 10.55
C VAL A 109 10.15 -8.42 10.35
N VAL A 110 9.71 -7.35 9.68
CA VAL A 110 10.49 -6.11 9.64
C VAL A 110 10.36 -5.41 10.97
N THR A 111 11.48 -5.15 11.62
CA THR A 111 11.53 -4.38 12.87
C THR A 111 12.52 -3.22 12.75
N THR A 112 12.29 -2.19 13.57
CA THR A 112 13.22 -1.07 13.72
C THR A 112 13.52 -0.84 15.18
N PHE A 113 14.78 -0.56 15.51
CA PHE A 113 15.20 -0.21 16.86
C PHE A 113 15.76 1.21 16.88
N PHE A 114 15.06 2.15 17.51
CA PHE A 114 15.51 3.53 17.70
C PHE A 114 16.10 3.70 19.09
N SER A 115 17.21 4.43 19.20
CA SER A 115 17.78 4.86 20.48
C SER A 115 18.20 6.32 20.37
N GLY A 116 17.56 7.20 21.15
CA GLY A 116 17.87 8.63 21.14
C GLY A 116 16.75 9.52 21.67
N LEU A 117 16.88 10.83 21.43
CA LEU A 117 15.90 11.87 21.75
C LEU A 117 14.59 11.63 20.97
N VAL A 118 13.47 11.66 21.68
CA VAL A 118 12.12 11.54 21.07
C VAL A 118 11.23 12.77 21.27
N SER A 119 11.48 13.55 22.33
CA SER A 119 10.74 14.79 22.61
C SER A 119 11.43 15.61 23.71
N CYS A 120 11.12 16.90 23.76
CA CYS A 120 11.42 17.81 24.86
C CYS A 120 10.11 18.26 25.53
N TYR A 121 10.15 18.51 26.84
CA TYR A 121 9.04 19.02 27.67
C TYR A 121 7.82 18.09 27.84
N SER A 122 7.59 17.13 26.95
CA SER A 122 6.60 16.06 27.08
C SER A 122 7.27 14.69 27.05
N ALA A 123 6.90 13.82 27.98
CA ALA A 123 7.37 12.44 28.01
C ALA A 123 6.62 11.54 27.01
N SER A 124 5.60 12.06 26.31
CA SER A 124 4.77 11.25 25.41
C SER A 124 5.45 11.14 24.04
N PRO A 125 5.82 9.93 23.57
CA PRO A 125 6.39 9.77 22.24
C PRO A 125 5.33 10.09 21.19
N LYS A 126 5.75 10.77 20.13
CA LYS A 126 4.91 11.02 18.95
C LYS A 126 4.59 9.69 18.25
N PRO A 127 3.42 9.53 17.61
CA PRO A 127 3.09 8.33 16.85
C PRO A 127 3.97 8.24 15.59
N TRP A 128 4.67 7.12 15.41
CA TRP A 128 5.53 6.85 14.26
C TRP A 128 4.75 6.16 13.14
N SER A 129 5.07 6.48 11.89
CA SER A 129 4.56 5.81 10.70
C SER A 129 5.68 5.55 9.70
N PHE A 130 5.58 4.44 8.97
CA PHE A 130 6.59 3.99 8.03
C PHE A 130 5.94 3.79 6.67
N ARG A 131 6.52 4.38 5.62
CA ARG A 131 6.17 4.08 4.25
C ARG A 131 7.10 2.99 3.73
N VAL A 132 6.53 1.83 3.45
CA VAL A 132 7.26 0.64 3.01
C VAL A 132 6.85 0.23 1.61
N ARG A 133 7.79 -0.40 0.88
CA ARG A 133 7.54 -1.03 -0.41
C ARG A 133 7.82 -2.51 -0.30
N ARG A 134 6.88 -3.32 -0.74
CA ARG A 134 7.06 -4.76 -0.87
C ARG A 134 6.52 -5.22 -2.20
N THR A 135 7.42 -5.77 -3.00
CA THR A 135 7.15 -6.40 -4.27
C THR A 135 7.86 -7.76 -4.27
N THR A 136 9.18 -7.80 -4.55
CA THR A 136 9.92 -9.06 -4.78
C THR A 136 10.45 -9.71 -3.51
N SER A 137 10.53 -8.96 -2.41
CA SER A 137 11.03 -9.48 -1.14
C SER A 137 9.95 -10.24 -0.37
N GLY A 138 10.37 -11.32 0.29
CA GLY A 138 9.56 -12.03 1.29
C GLY A 138 8.49 -12.95 0.71
N TRP A 139 8.60 -13.31 -0.57
CA TRP A 139 7.86 -14.41 -1.16
C TRP A 139 8.25 -15.74 -0.53
N ASP A 140 7.34 -16.72 -0.58
CA ASP A 140 7.62 -18.05 -0.05
C ASP A 140 8.83 -18.68 -0.78
N ASN A 141 9.76 -19.26 -0.02
CA ASN A 141 11.07 -19.75 -0.48
C ASN A 141 11.89 -18.74 -1.30
N ASN A 142 11.62 -17.44 -1.22
CA ASN A 142 12.20 -16.40 -2.09
C ASN A 142 11.98 -16.69 -3.60
N ALA A 143 10.91 -17.41 -3.95
CA ALA A 143 10.57 -17.75 -5.32
C ALA A 143 9.43 -16.86 -5.83
N VAL A 144 9.80 -15.79 -6.54
CA VAL A 144 8.83 -14.88 -7.16
C VAL A 144 8.32 -15.49 -8.47
N TRP A 145 7.01 -15.59 -8.62
CA TRP A 145 6.40 -15.97 -9.89
C TRP A 145 6.39 -14.77 -10.85
N PHE A 146 6.85 -14.99 -12.09
CA PHE A 146 6.82 -14.01 -13.18
C PHE A 146 7.32 -12.60 -12.80
N PRO A 147 8.58 -12.47 -12.32
CA PRO A 147 9.08 -11.24 -11.70
C PRO A 147 9.11 -10.03 -12.63
N GLU A 148 9.20 -10.24 -13.95
CA GLU A 148 9.33 -9.20 -14.96
C GLU A 148 8.11 -8.27 -15.02
N LYS A 149 6.93 -8.78 -14.64
CA LYS A 149 5.64 -8.07 -14.71
C LYS A 149 5.05 -7.72 -13.35
N MET A 150 5.79 -7.98 -12.29
CA MET A 150 5.27 -7.85 -10.93
C MET A 150 5.31 -6.43 -10.39
N LEU A 151 6.39 -5.69 -10.67
CA LEU A 151 6.52 -4.30 -10.27
C LEU A 151 5.83 -3.41 -11.32
N ILE A 152 4.76 -2.74 -10.92
CA ILE A 152 4.14 -1.69 -11.72
C ILE A 152 4.58 -0.35 -11.13
N LEU A 153 5.43 0.35 -11.86
CA LEU A 153 5.95 1.64 -11.44
C LEU A 153 4.94 2.74 -11.76
N LEU A 154 4.42 3.37 -10.71
CA LEU A 154 3.53 4.52 -10.78
C LEU A 154 4.21 5.74 -10.15
N GLU A 155 3.66 6.92 -10.37
CA GLU A 155 4.22 8.16 -9.83
C GLU A 155 3.11 9.17 -9.50
N ASN A 156 3.30 9.93 -8.41
CA ASN A 156 2.54 11.16 -8.16
C ASN A 156 3.48 12.38 -8.19
N THR A 157 3.45 13.11 -9.30
CA THR A 157 4.26 14.31 -9.52
C THR A 157 3.60 15.60 -9.02
N VAL A 158 2.32 15.56 -8.67
CA VAL A 158 1.54 16.76 -8.29
C VAL A 158 1.28 16.86 -6.79
N GLY A 159 1.34 15.74 -6.07
CA GLY A 159 1.14 15.70 -4.61
C GLY A 159 2.14 16.58 -3.87
N GLN A 160 1.64 17.30 -2.85
CA GLN A 160 2.46 18.12 -1.97
C GLN A 160 3.27 17.22 -1.04
N LEU A 161 4.59 17.39 -1.04
CA LEU A 161 5.47 16.72 -0.09
C LEU A 161 5.74 17.63 1.12
N ASP A 162 5.73 17.03 2.31
CA ASP A 162 6.10 17.73 3.54
C ASP A 162 7.57 18.15 3.50
N ASP A 163 7.83 19.43 3.79
CA ASP A 163 9.18 20.00 3.85
C ASP A 163 10.03 19.76 2.58
N GLU A 164 9.40 19.71 1.39
CA GLU A 164 10.08 19.42 0.11
C GLU A 164 11.34 20.27 -0.13
N SER A 165 11.35 21.53 0.33
CA SER A 165 12.50 22.42 0.23
C SER A 165 13.76 21.96 0.98
N LYS A 166 13.61 21.02 1.94
CA LYS A 166 14.72 20.46 2.73
C LYS A 166 15.23 19.14 2.14
N LEU A 167 14.57 18.61 1.12
CA LEU A 167 14.87 17.32 0.52
C LEU A 167 15.79 17.48 -0.69
N SER A 168 16.66 16.50 -0.91
CA SER A 168 17.45 16.40 -2.14
C SER A 168 16.57 16.00 -3.33
N PRO A 169 16.96 16.31 -4.58
CA PRO A 169 16.23 15.85 -5.77
C PRO A 169 16.04 14.33 -5.82
N GLU A 170 17.02 13.55 -5.35
CA GLU A 170 16.95 12.09 -5.28
C GLU A 170 15.93 11.60 -4.25
N GLN A 171 15.84 12.26 -3.09
CA GLN A 171 14.84 11.96 -2.07
C GLN A 171 13.42 12.29 -2.58
N VAL A 172 13.26 13.44 -3.24
CA VAL A 172 11.97 13.83 -3.85
C VAL A 172 11.55 12.81 -4.92
N ALA A 173 12.46 12.44 -5.83
CA ALA A 173 12.19 11.43 -6.84
C ALA A 173 11.80 10.08 -6.20
N ASN A 174 12.50 9.66 -5.14
CA ASN A 174 12.16 8.43 -4.45
C ASN A 174 10.78 8.51 -3.79
N LEU A 175 10.42 9.63 -3.13
CA LEU A 175 9.10 9.79 -2.50
C LEU A 175 7.96 9.81 -3.53
N ARG A 176 8.16 10.41 -4.70
CA ARG A 176 7.13 10.50 -5.75
C ARG A 176 6.83 9.18 -6.43
N ARG A 177 7.83 8.28 -6.51
CA ARG A 177 7.65 6.94 -7.08
C ARG A 177 6.78 6.06 -6.18
N ILE A 178 5.96 5.23 -6.82
CA ILE A 178 5.07 4.29 -6.17
C ILE A 178 5.38 2.92 -6.77
N HIS A 179 5.87 2.01 -5.94
CA HIS A 179 6.15 0.64 -6.33
C HIS A 179 4.92 -0.18 -6.01
N ALA A 180 3.98 -0.19 -6.94
CA ALA A 180 2.75 -0.95 -6.81
C ALA A 180 2.97 -2.39 -7.27
N MET A 181 2.21 -3.31 -6.67
CA MET A 181 2.28 -4.72 -7.01
C MET A 181 1.20 -5.04 -8.03
N ASN A 182 1.56 -5.85 -9.03
CA ASN A 182 0.61 -6.37 -9.99
C ASN A 182 -0.44 -7.26 -9.26
N PRO A 183 -1.74 -6.98 -9.41
CA PRO A 183 -2.80 -7.71 -8.72
C PRO A 183 -2.81 -9.22 -8.98
N ALA A 184 -2.44 -9.66 -10.19
CA ALA A 184 -2.33 -11.09 -10.49
C ALA A 184 -1.31 -11.78 -9.57
N HIS A 185 -0.19 -11.11 -9.29
CA HIS A 185 0.83 -11.60 -8.36
C HIS A 185 0.35 -11.60 -6.91
N ILE A 186 -0.47 -10.63 -6.50
CA ILE A 186 -1.10 -10.62 -5.17
C ILE A 186 -1.98 -11.86 -5.01
N LEU A 187 -2.79 -12.20 -6.01
CA LEU A 187 -3.64 -13.38 -6.01
C LEU A 187 -2.83 -14.69 -5.99
N VAL A 188 -1.74 -14.75 -6.77
CA VAL A 188 -0.81 -15.90 -6.74
C VAL A 188 -0.17 -16.04 -5.36
N GLU A 189 0.25 -14.94 -4.73
CA GLU A 189 0.83 -14.98 -3.40
C GLU A 189 -0.20 -15.46 -2.34
N CYS A 190 -1.44 -14.98 -2.42
CA CYS A 190 -2.54 -15.45 -1.57
C CYS A 190 -2.79 -16.95 -1.72
N ALA A 191 -2.67 -17.49 -2.94
CA ALA A 191 -2.86 -18.90 -3.20
C ALA A 191 -1.68 -19.76 -2.70
N THR A 192 -0.45 -19.33 -2.95
CA THR A 192 0.75 -20.17 -2.80
C THR A 192 1.45 -20.04 -1.46
N ASN A 193 1.34 -18.90 -0.76
CA ASN A 193 2.12 -18.67 0.45
C ASN A 193 1.69 -19.61 1.59
N ARG A 194 2.61 -20.44 2.09
CA ARG A 194 2.32 -21.43 3.14
C ARG A 194 2.15 -20.87 4.55
N ASP A 195 2.65 -19.68 4.82
CA ASP A 195 2.61 -19.10 6.16
C ASP A 195 1.34 -18.27 6.44
N TRP A 196 0.73 -17.72 5.39
CA TRP A 196 -0.45 -16.86 5.51
C TRP A 196 -1.50 -17.00 4.42
N GLY A 197 -1.15 -17.59 3.28
CA GLY A 197 -2.06 -17.88 2.18
C GLY A 197 -2.67 -19.28 2.28
N ARG A 198 -3.13 -19.82 1.14
CA ARG A 198 -3.73 -21.16 1.05
C ARG A 198 -2.71 -22.30 1.00
N GLY A 199 -1.44 -22.02 0.70
CA GLY A 199 -0.38 -23.03 0.59
C GLY A 199 -0.51 -23.98 -0.61
N LEU A 200 -1.20 -23.55 -1.67
CA LEU A 200 -1.41 -24.31 -2.90
C LEU A 200 -0.12 -24.44 -3.73
N SER A 201 -0.05 -25.48 -4.54
CA SER A 201 1.01 -25.69 -5.52
C SER A 201 0.82 -24.76 -6.71
N LEU A 202 1.85 -23.95 -7.00
CA LEU A 202 1.86 -23.04 -8.15
C LEU A 202 1.65 -23.79 -9.48
N ALA A 203 2.22 -24.99 -9.63
CA ALA A 203 2.19 -25.73 -10.89
C ALA A 203 0.91 -26.57 -11.08
N ASP A 204 0.38 -27.09 -9.97
CA ASP A 204 -0.70 -28.08 -10.01
C ASP A 204 -2.08 -27.47 -9.79
N ASP A 205 -2.18 -26.44 -8.94
CA ASP A 205 -3.47 -25.88 -8.52
C ASP A 205 -3.85 -24.59 -9.28
N LEU A 206 -2.88 -23.91 -9.91
CA LEU A 206 -3.12 -22.67 -10.67
C LEU A 206 -2.94 -22.89 -12.17
N ASP A 207 -3.82 -22.28 -12.96
CA ASP A 207 -3.65 -22.15 -14.41
C ASP A 207 -2.71 -20.97 -14.70
N LEU A 208 -1.42 -21.27 -14.84
CA LEU A 208 -0.38 -20.26 -15.05
C LEU A 208 -0.55 -19.45 -16.34
N ASP A 209 -1.20 -19.99 -17.36
CA ASP A 209 -1.38 -19.28 -18.63
C ASP A 209 -2.43 -18.18 -18.47
N SER A 210 -3.58 -18.49 -17.84
CA SER A 210 -4.60 -17.48 -17.51
C SER A 210 -4.03 -16.33 -16.66
N TYR A 211 -3.25 -16.67 -15.63
CA TYR A 211 -2.62 -15.69 -14.76
C TYR A 211 -1.56 -14.85 -15.46
N ARG A 212 -0.78 -15.43 -16.38
CA ARG A 212 0.20 -14.68 -17.18
C ARG A 212 -0.46 -13.67 -18.10
N ILE A 213 -1.52 -14.07 -18.80
CA ILE A 213 -2.29 -13.19 -19.67
C ILE A 213 -2.85 -12.01 -18.86
N ALA A 214 -3.45 -12.29 -17.69
CA ALA A 214 -3.95 -11.26 -16.79
C ALA A 214 -2.82 -10.34 -16.28
N ALA A 215 -1.67 -10.91 -15.88
CA ALA A 215 -0.53 -10.14 -15.40
C ALA A 215 0.06 -9.22 -16.48
N ASP A 216 0.21 -9.71 -17.71
CA ASP A 216 0.68 -8.91 -18.84
C ASP A 216 -0.28 -7.76 -19.14
N ARG A 217 -1.59 -8.05 -19.19
CA ARG A 217 -2.61 -7.02 -19.44
C ARG A 217 -2.62 -5.94 -18.36
N LEU A 218 -2.58 -6.31 -17.08
CA LEU A 218 -2.53 -5.37 -15.96
C LEU A 218 -1.25 -4.52 -15.97
N TYR A 219 -0.12 -5.12 -16.36
CA TYR A 219 1.13 -4.39 -16.51
C TYR A 219 1.07 -3.35 -17.62
N ASP A 220 0.55 -3.73 -18.80
CA ASP A 220 0.41 -2.83 -19.95
C ASP A 220 -0.62 -1.72 -19.68
N GLU A 221 -1.66 -2.02 -18.88
CA GLU A 221 -2.63 -1.04 -18.38
C GLU A 221 -2.07 -0.15 -17.26
N GLN A 222 -0.85 -0.37 -16.77
CA GLN A 222 -0.28 0.26 -15.58
C GLN A 222 -1.18 0.15 -14.33
N PHE A 223 -1.85 -0.99 -14.17
CA PHE A 223 -2.80 -1.24 -13.09
C PHE A 223 -2.11 -1.90 -11.89
N GLY A 224 -1.46 -1.08 -11.06
CA GLY A 224 -0.79 -1.54 -9.84
C GLY A 224 -1.59 -1.22 -8.58
N LEU A 225 -1.58 -2.14 -7.60
CA LEU A 225 -2.24 -1.95 -6.31
C LEU A 225 -1.25 -1.88 -5.14
N CYS A 226 -1.59 -1.08 -4.14
CA CYS A 226 -0.86 -0.91 -2.89
C CYS A 226 -1.75 -1.33 -1.71
N PHE A 227 -1.73 -2.63 -1.37
CA PHE A 227 -2.50 -3.14 -0.25
C PHE A 227 -1.69 -3.20 1.05
N ARG A 228 -2.37 -2.89 2.16
CA ARG A 228 -1.97 -3.35 3.49
C ARG A 228 -2.87 -4.52 3.89
N TYR A 229 -2.40 -5.74 3.70
CA TYR A 229 -3.10 -6.91 4.22
C TYR A 229 -2.91 -7.01 5.74
N ASN A 230 -4.01 -7.23 6.45
CA ASN A 230 -4.03 -7.56 7.87
C ASN A 230 -4.92 -8.80 8.06
N ARG A 231 -4.71 -9.55 9.15
CA ARG A 231 -5.46 -10.78 9.44
C ARG A 231 -6.77 -10.53 10.21
N GLN A 232 -7.34 -9.33 10.14
CA GLN A 232 -8.63 -9.06 10.79
C GLN A 232 -9.77 -9.70 9.99
N ASP A 233 -9.67 -9.68 8.66
CA ASP A 233 -10.62 -10.31 7.75
C ASP A 233 -10.12 -11.66 7.22
N SER A 234 -11.03 -12.40 6.59
CA SER A 234 -10.69 -13.67 5.94
C SER A 234 -9.86 -13.44 4.68
N LEU A 235 -9.04 -14.44 4.32
CA LEU A 235 -8.27 -14.41 3.07
C LEU A 235 -9.19 -14.30 1.84
N ASP A 236 -10.37 -14.93 1.89
CA ASP A 236 -11.33 -14.89 0.78
C ASP A 236 -11.91 -13.49 0.59
N THR A 237 -12.20 -12.77 1.69
CA THR A 237 -12.58 -11.35 1.64
C THR A 237 -11.49 -10.51 0.99
N PHE A 238 -10.22 -10.74 1.34
CA PHE A 238 -9.09 -10.03 0.75
C PHE A 238 -8.93 -10.35 -0.75
N VAL A 239 -9.08 -11.62 -1.14
CA VAL A 239 -9.05 -12.03 -2.55
C VAL A 239 -10.17 -11.34 -3.33
N GLN A 240 -11.40 -11.30 -2.80
CA GLN A 240 -12.51 -10.61 -3.43
C GLN A 240 -12.24 -9.11 -3.57
N GLN A 241 -11.71 -8.45 -2.53
CA GLN A 241 -11.29 -7.05 -2.65
C GLN A 241 -10.33 -6.85 -3.82
N VAL A 242 -9.31 -7.70 -3.98
CA VAL A 242 -8.37 -7.59 -5.11
C VAL A 242 -9.09 -7.76 -6.46
N LEU A 243 -9.99 -8.74 -6.57
CA LEU A 243 -10.79 -9.01 -7.78
C LEU A 243 -11.70 -7.83 -8.15
N ASP A 244 -12.38 -7.23 -7.18
CA ASP A 244 -13.28 -6.09 -7.36
C ASP A 244 -12.52 -4.85 -7.86
N HIS A 245 -11.30 -4.62 -7.35
CA HIS A 245 -10.47 -3.51 -7.81
C HIS A 245 -10.12 -3.66 -9.29
N ILE A 246 -9.70 -4.85 -9.73
CA ILE A 246 -9.28 -5.07 -11.12
C ILE A 246 -10.42 -5.36 -12.09
N GLY A 247 -11.62 -5.68 -11.58
CA GLY A 247 -12.74 -6.14 -12.38
C GLY A 247 -12.42 -7.49 -13.01
N ALA A 248 -12.29 -8.52 -12.19
CA ALA A 248 -11.95 -9.87 -12.63
C ALA A 248 -12.73 -10.93 -11.86
N VAL A 249 -12.74 -12.14 -12.42
CA VAL A 249 -13.33 -13.32 -11.80
C VAL A 249 -12.27 -14.41 -11.70
N GLN A 250 -12.23 -15.06 -10.55
CA GLN A 250 -11.45 -16.27 -10.31
C GLN A 250 -12.41 -17.46 -10.20
N TYR A 251 -12.15 -18.52 -10.96
CA TYR A 251 -13.00 -19.72 -10.97
C TYR A 251 -12.16 -20.98 -11.09
N GLY A 252 -12.72 -22.11 -10.66
CA GLY A 252 -12.14 -23.43 -10.91
C GLY A 252 -12.58 -23.93 -12.29
N ASP A 253 -11.62 -24.22 -13.15
CA ASP A 253 -11.89 -24.88 -14.42
C ASP A 253 -12.23 -26.36 -14.15
N LEU A 254 -13.41 -26.79 -14.62
CA LEU A 254 -13.93 -28.14 -14.41
C LEU A 254 -13.18 -29.20 -15.24
N GLU A 255 -12.55 -28.81 -16.35
CA GLU A 255 -11.79 -29.73 -17.20
C GLU A 255 -10.40 -29.98 -16.62
N THR A 256 -9.72 -28.93 -16.19
CA THR A 256 -8.34 -29.00 -15.70
C THR A 256 -8.23 -29.17 -14.18
N GLY A 257 -9.27 -28.83 -13.43
CA GLY A 257 -9.27 -28.78 -11.96
C GLY A 257 -8.46 -27.61 -11.39
N LYS A 258 -7.97 -26.71 -12.24
CA LYS A 258 -7.10 -25.60 -11.86
C LYS A 258 -7.88 -24.32 -11.63
N MET A 259 -7.35 -23.47 -10.77
CA MET A 259 -7.88 -22.13 -10.56
C MET A 259 -7.40 -21.21 -11.68
N ALA A 260 -8.33 -20.64 -12.42
CA ALA A 260 -8.09 -19.70 -13.51
C ALA A 260 -8.51 -18.28 -13.13
N LEU A 261 -7.84 -17.28 -13.72
CA LEU A 261 -8.13 -15.87 -13.56
C LEU A 261 -8.54 -15.27 -14.90
N LYS A 262 -9.72 -14.63 -14.96
CA LYS A 262 -10.19 -13.92 -16.14
C LYS A 262 -10.52 -12.47 -15.79
N LEU A 263 -9.88 -11.54 -16.49
CA LEU A 263 -10.22 -10.12 -16.41
C LEU A 263 -11.51 -9.87 -17.21
N LEU A 264 -12.39 -9.03 -16.68
CA LEU A 264 -13.58 -8.56 -17.41
C LEU A 264 -13.14 -7.35 -18.23
N ARG A 265 -12.98 -7.50 -19.55
CA ARG A 265 -12.59 -6.44 -20.49
C ARG A 265 -13.37 -6.60 -21.79
N ASP A 266 -13.30 -5.60 -22.66
CA ASP A 266 -13.87 -5.65 -24.02
C ASP A 266 -12.98 -6.49 -24.97
N ASP A 267 -12.64 -7.72 -24.56
CA ASP A 267 -11.76 -8.63 -25.29
C ASP A 267 -12.52 -9.76 -26.01
N TYR A 268 -13.83 -9.66 -26.11
CA TYR A 268 -14.65 -10.59 -26.88
C TYR A 268 -14.70 -10.22 -28.36
N VAL A 269 -14.60 -11.22 -29.23
CA VAL A 269 -14.83 -11.06 -30.65
C VAL A 269 -16.32 -11.21 -30.91
N VAL A 270 -16.99 -10.13 -31.31
CA VAL A 270 -18.45 -10.12 -31.56
C VAL A 270 -18.86 -11.21 -32.54
N ASP A 271 -18.05 -11.46 -33.56
CA ASP A 271 -18.32 -12.45 -34.60
C ASP A 271 -18.26 -13.91 -34.10
N ASP A 272 -17.53 -14.16 -33.01
CA ASP A 272 -17.39 -15.50 -32.41
C ASP A 272 -18.47 -15.78 -31.35
N LEU A 273 -19.29 -14.78 -31.01
CA LEU A 273 -20.38 -14.97 -30.06
C LEU A 273 -21.44 -15.90 -30.68
N PRO A 274 -21.85 -16.96 -29.97
CA PRO A 274 -22.92 -17.83 -30.45
C PRO A 274 -24.21 -17.01 -30.59
N LEU A 275 -24.64 -16.78 -31.82
CA LEU A 275 -25.88 -16.10 -32.11
C LEU A 275 -27.04 -17.08 -31.92
N PHE A 276 -27.75 -16.93 -30.80
CA PHE A 276 -28.99 -17.66 -30.57
C PHE A 276 -30.16 -16.94 -31.26
N THR A 277 -30.65 -17.53 -32.34
CA THR A 277 -31.87 -17.17 -33.07
C THR A 277 -33.03 -18.08 -32.68
N TYR A 278 -34.23 -17.73 -33.14
CA TYR A 278 -35.43 -18.55 -32.97
C TYR A 278 -35.25 -19.98 -33.52
N ASP A 279 -34.39 -20.14 -34.53
CA ASP A 279 -34.20 -21.41 -35.24
C ASP A 279 -33.11 -22.31 -34.62
N ASN A 280 -32.30 -21.82 -33.67
CA ASN A 280 -31.09 -22.53 -33.23
C ASN A 280 -30.85 -22.61 -31.71
N GLY A 281 -31.77 -22.17 -30.84
CA GLY A 281 -31.59 -22.47 -29.41
C GLY A 281 -32.48 -21.79 -28.37
N ILE A 282 -33.24 -20.75 -28.70
CA ILE A 282 -34.07 -20.06 -27.68
C ILE A 282 -35.48 -20.68 -27.66
N ILE A 283 -35.74 -21.56 -26.68
CA ILE A 283 -37.04 -22.24 -26.51
C ILE A 283 -38.08 -21.30 -25.88
N SER A 284 -37.67 -20.45 -24.93
CA SER A 284 -38.48 -19.39 -24.33
C SER A 284 -37.58 -18.46 -23.52
N VAL A 285 -37.79 -17.14 -23.64
CA VAL A 285 -37.25 -16.17 -22.66
C VAL A 285 -38.23 -16.15 -21.50
N GLN A 286 -37.82 -16.68 -20.34
CA GLN A 286 -38.71 -16.82 -19.18
C GLN A 286 -38.67 -15.61 -18.25
N ASP A 287 -37.51 -14.96 -18.14
CA ASP A 287 -37.32 -13.75 -17.35
C ASP A 287 -36.45 -12.77 -18.16
N ASP A 288 -37.02 -11.61 -18.49
CA ASP A 288 -36.30 -10.43 -18.96
C ASP A 288 -36.28 -9.44 -17.80
N ASP A 289 -35.37 -9.67 -16.85
CA ASP A 289 -35.08 -8.72 -15.77
C ASP A 289 -34.22 -7.58 -16.34
N SER A 290 -34.77 -6.83 -17.30
CA SER A 290 -34.26 -5.52 -17.63
C SER A 290 -34.60 -4.60 -16.44
N SER A 291 -33.69 -4.47 -15.49
CA SER A 291 -33.82 -3.45 -14.46
C SER A 291 -33.96 -2.10 -15.17
N SER A 292 -34.99 -1.32 -14.82
CA SER A 292 -35.22 -0.01 -15.43
C SER A 292 -33.97 0.85 -15.28
N ALA A 293 -33.47 1.41 -16.39
CA ALA A 293 -32.33 2.34 -16.38
C ALA A 293 -32.54 3.55 -15.45
N ASP A 294 -33.78 3.81 -15.03
CA ASP A 294 -34.19 4.89 -14.14
C ASP A 294 -33.62 4.81 -12.72
N THR A 295 -33.09 3.66 -12.29
CA THR A 295 -32.46 3.50 -10.95
C THR A 295 -30.96 3.23 -10.99
N ALA A 296 -30.37 3.12 -12.19
CA ALA A 296 -28.94 2.83 -12.32
C ALA A 296 -28.10 4.05 -11.87
N PRO A 297 -26.99 3.85 -11.13
CA PRO A 297 -26.08 4.94 -10.79
C PRO A 297 -25.57 5.64 -12.05
N ASN A 298 -25.75 6.96 -12.12
CA ASN A 298 -25.24 7.79 -13.21
C ASN A 298 -24.12 8.74 -12.76
N GLU A 299 -23.74 8.66 -11.48
CA GLU A 299 -22.47 9.14 -10.95
C GLU A 299 -21.83 8.03 -10.12
N VAL A 300 -20.54 7.77 -10.37
CA VAL A 300 -19.72 6.90 -9.53
C VAL A 300 -18.60 7.73 -8.91
N VAL A 301 -18.52 7.71 -7.58
CA VAL A 301 -17.47 8.34 -6.79
C VAL A 301 -16.54 7.26 -6.26
N VAL A 302 -15.27 7.33 -6.64
CA VAL A 302 -14.23 6.41 -6.18
C VAL A 302 -13.33 7.12 -5.18
N THR A 303 -13.22 6.55 -3.98
CA THR A 303 -12.22 6.97 -2.99
C THR A 303 -10.96 6.12 -3.13
N TYR A 304 -9.80 6.77 -3.26
CA TYR A 304 -8.48 6.14 -3.39
C TYR A 304 -7.52 6.68 -2.32
N HIS A 305 -6.39 6.00 -2.09
CA HIS A 305 -5.40 6.42 -1.09
C HIS A 305 -4.04 6.69 -1.75
N ASP A 306 -3.55 7.92 -1.65
CA ASP A 306 -2.25 8.28 -2.19
C ASP A 306 -1.12 8.02 -1.17
N PRO A 307 -0.21 7.07 -1.43
CA PRO A 307 0.90 6.78 -0.51
C PRO A 307 1.98 7.88 -0.51
N VAL A 308 1.98 8.81 -1.47
CA VAL A 308 2.95 9.92 -1.54
C VAL A 308 2.60 11.01 -0.54
N THR A 309 1.35 11.45 -0.54
CA THR A 309 0.82 12.43 0.44
C THR A 309 0.29 11.78 1.72
N ASN A 310 0.14 10.45 1.73
CA ASN A 310 -0.47 9.67 2.82
C ASN A 310 -1.87 10.18 3.18
N SER A 311 -2.69 10.43 2.16
CA SER A 311 -4.04 10.98 2.29
C SER A 311 -5.01 10.35 1.29
N ASP A 312 -6.30 10.37 1.66
CA ASP A 312 -7.36 9.86 0.80
C ASP A 312 -7.79 10.95 -0.19
N GLY A 313 -8.05 10.54 -1.43
CA GLY A 313 -8.59 11.39 -2.50
C GLY A 313 -9.86 10.80 -3.09
N GLU A 314 -10.65 11.62 -3.76
CA GLU A 314 -11.89 11.20 -4.41
C GLU A 314 -11.88 11.62 -5.89
N VAL A 315 -12.34 10.72 -6.76
CA VAL A 315 -12.58 11.00 -8.18
C VAL A 315 -14.02 10.67 -8.52
N LYS A 316 -14.62 11.43 -9.42
CA LYS A 316 -16.01 11.25 -9.85
C LYS A 316 -16.10 11.06 -11.36
N ALA A 317 -16.87 10.07 -11.78
CA ALA A 317 -17.28 9.87 -13.16
C ALA A 317 -18.80 10.09 -13.25
N GLN A 318 -19.27 10.80 -14.29
CA GLN A 318 -20.67 11.19 -14.45
C GLN A 318 -21.17 10.94 -15.87
N ASN A 319 -22.36 10.37 -15.99
CA ASN A 319 -23.09 10.27 -17.25
C ASN A 319 -24.07 11.46 -17.38
N LEU A 320 -23.61 12.55 -17.97
CA LEU A 320 -24.39 13.80 -18.12
C LEU A 320 -25.71 13.60 -18.88
N GLY A 321 -25.76 12.66 -19.83
CA GLY A 321 -26.98 12.36 -20.59
C GLY A 321 -28.06 11.71 -19.72
N SER A 322 -27.67 10.71 -18.92
CA SER A 322 -28.59 10.08 -17.95
C SER A 322 -29.02 11.05 -16.85
N ILE A 323 -28.10 11.87 -16.34
CA ILE A 323 -28.40 12.88 -15.31
C ILE A 323 -29.46 13.89 -15.80
N GLN A 324 -29.41 14.30 -17.07
CA GLN A 324 -30.41 15.19 -17.65
C GLN A 324 -31.80 14.55 -17.79
N ALA A 325 -31.86 13.23 -17.99
CA ALA A 325 -33.11 12.51 -18.20
C ALA A 325 -33.79 12.10 -16.88
N VAL A 326 -33.03 11.61 -15.90
CA VAL A 326 -33.57 10.95 -14.69
C VAL A 326 -33.20 11.68 -13.39
N GLY A 327 -32.25 12.62 -13.42
CA GLY A 327 -31.69 13.26 -12.23
C GLY A 327 -30.47 12.51 -11.67
N LEU A 328 -29.80 13.07 -10.67
CA LEU A 328 -28.54 12.51 -10.13
C LEU A 328 -28.79 11.29 -9.22
N ILE A 329 -28.17 10.17 -9.56
CA ILE A 329 -28.14 8.93 -8.77
C ILE A 329 -26.67 8.56 -8.56
N SER A 330 -26.16 8.85 -7.37
CA SER A 330 -24.75 8.69 -7.02
C SER A 330 -24.50 7.37 -6.27
N SER A 331 -23.44 6.67 -6.65
CA SER A 331 -22.88 5.53 -5.92
C SER A 331 -21.45 5.84 -5.50
N THR A 332 -21.06 5.44 -4.29
CA THR A 332 -19.70 5.63 -3.78
C THR A 332 -19.06 4.27 -3.50
N VAL A 333 -17.86 4.07 -4.03
CA VAL A 333 -17.08 2.83 -3.89
C VAL A 333 -15.70 3.17 -3.36
N GLU A 334 -15.23 2.42 -2.36
CA GLU A 334 -13.91 2.62 -1.77
C GLU A 334 -12.88 1.66 -2.38
N TYR A 335 -11.96 2.20 -3.18
CA TYR A 335 -10.82 1.47 -3.73
C TYR A 335 -9.50 1.95 -3.13
N ARG A 336 -9.34 1.78 -1.81
CA ARG A 336 -8.19 2.29 -1.04
C ARG A 336 -6.84 1.74 -1.48
N ALA A 337 -6.79 0.65 -2.23
CA ALA A 337 -5.53 0.11 -2.74
C ALA A 337 -5.04 0.77 -4.03
N ILE A 338 -5.87 1.58 -4.68
CA ILE A 338 -5.47 2.35 -5.86
C ILE A 338 -4.61 3.54 -5.41
N PRO A 339 -3.34 3.65 -5.86
CA PRO A 339 -2.42 4.62 -5.31
C PRO A 339 -2.35 5.95 -6.07
N THR A 340 -3.03 6.10 -7.21
CA THR A 340 -2.97 7.29 -8.05
C THR A 340 -4.35 7.79 -8.49
N HIS A 341 -4.46 9.10 -8.67
CA HIS A 341 -5.66 9.75 -9.19
C HIS A 341 -6.05 9.24 -10.59
N ASP A 342 -5.10 9.11 -11.50
CA ASP A 342 -5.36 8.67 -12.87
C ASP A 342 -5.96 7.25 -12.92
N LEU A 343 -5.42 6.33 -12.14
CA LEU A 343 -5.94 4.97 -12.05
C LEU A 343 -7.34 4.96 -11.42
N ALA A 344 -7.56 5.76 -10.38
CA ALA A 344 -8.88 5.90 -9.75
C ALA A 344 -9.93 6.47 -10.73
N ALA A 345 -9.55 7.45 -11.56
CA ALA A 345 -10.41 8.02 -12.59
C ALA A 345 -10.81 6.98 -13.65
N ARG A 346 -9.86 6.16 -14.10
CA ARG A 346 -10.10 5.07 -15.04
C ARG A 346 -11.05 4.01 -14.48
N VAL A 347 -10.89 3.67 -13.20
CA VAL A 347 -11.78 2.73 -12.51
C VAL A 347 -13.18 3.32 -12.32
N ALA A 348 -13.29 4.60 -11.93
CA ALA A 348 -14.58 5.27 -11.82
C ALA A 348 -15.35 5.28 -13.16
N GLN A 349 -14.63 5.52 -14.27
CA GLN A 349 -15.21 5.49 -15.61
C GLN A 349 -15.67 4.08 -16.01
N ARG A 350 -14.86 3.06 -15.74
CA ARG A 350 -15.21 1.64 -15.98
C ARG A 350 -16.48 1.24 -15.26
N ASP A 351 -16.58 1.58 -13.98
CA ASP A 351 -17.74 1.20 -13.15
C ASP A 351 -19.01 1.95 -13.56
N LEU A 352 -18.87 3.18 -14.08
CA LEU A 352 -19.97 3.93 -14.67
C LEU A 352 -20.46 3.29 -15.99
N GLU A 353 -19.55 2.77 -16.81
CA GLU A 353 -19.87 2.14 -18.10
C GLU A 353 -20.54 0.76 -17.94
N TRP A 354 -20.09 -0.02 -16.97
CA TRP A 354 -20.65 -1.35 -16.73
C TRP A 354 -21.98 -1.32 -15.99
N GLY A 355 -22.29 -0.21 -15.32
CA GLY A 355 -23.35 -0.16 -14.33
C GLY A 355 -22.94 -1.01 -13.12
N HIS A 356 -22.74 -0.37 -11.97
CA HIS A 356 -22.22 -1.05 -10.79
C HIS A 356 -22.91 -2.42 -10.55
N PRO A 357 -22.17 -3.54 -10.60
CA PRO A 357 -22.69 -4.81 -10.09
C PRO A 357 -22.79 -4.63 -8.57
N GLY A 358 -24.02 -4.64 -8.05
CA GLY A 358 -24.29 -4.46 -6.62
C GLY A 358 -23.81 -5.62 -5.75
#